data_AF-A0A832CTJ7-F1
#
_entry.id   AF-A0A832CTJ7-F1
#
_cell.length_a   1.000
_cell.length_b   1.000
_cell.length_c   1.000
_cell.angle_alpha   90.00
_cell.angle_beta   90.00
_cell.angle_gamma   90.00
#
_symmetry.space_group_name_H-M   'P 1'
#
loop_
_entity.id
_entity.type
_entity.pdbx_description
1 polymer ?
#
loop_
_entity_poly.entity_id
_entity_poly.type
_entity_poly.pdbx_seq_one_letter_code
_entity_poly.pdbx_strand_id
1 'polypeptide(L)'
;VTALTKAVPGCHIVAIAGRNRLLRQSLLKAADPERVTVQGYVTNMADYMWASDVMLTKAGPNTIMEAVHTGLPLVITGAIPGQEEANIVFVRRHGLGLVATERPQMVSALRELLSNPARVAEIRAHMAALRRPEAATLIARMILGSQAPLRAEPEESVVRTHQRAAPSA
;
A
#
# COMPACT_ATOMS: atom_id res chain seq x y z
N VAL A 1 -4.57 15.75 3.93
CA VAL A 1 -4.49 15.15 5.28
C VAL A 1 -5.58 15.69 6.21
N THR A 2 -5.72 17.00 6.40
CA THR A 2 -6.74 17.60 7.29
C THR A 2 -8.19 17.19 6.99
N ALA A 3 -8.58 17.15 5.71
CA ALA A 3 -9.92 16.70 5.33
C ALA A 3 -10.14 15.21 5.69
N LEU A 4 -9.10 14.38 5.57
CA LEU A 4 -9.17 12.95 5.87
C LEU A 4 -9.25 12.72 7.38
N THR A 5 -8.43 13.39 8.18
CA THR A 5 -8.47 13.26 9.65
C THR A 5 -9.81 13.70 10.23
N LYS A 6 -10.41 14.77 9.70
CA LYS A 6 -11.74 15.21 10.12
C LYS A 6 -12.84 14.23 9.71
N ALA A 7 -12.76 13.69 8.50
CA ALA A 7 -13.83 12.86 7.96
C ALA A 7 -13.80 11.41 8.46
N VAL A 8 -12.66 10.93 8.96
CA VAL A 8 -12.48 9.57 9.48
C VAL A 8 -11.92 9.68 10.91
N PRO A 9 -12.77 9.75 11.93
CA PRO A 9 -12.33 9.73 13.33
C PRO A 9 -11.59 8.43 13.66
N GLY A 10 -10.59 8.50 14.53
CA GLY A 10 -9.84 7.32 14.98
C GLY A 10 -8.79 6.78 14.00
N CYS A 11 -8.64 7.33 12.80
CA CYS A 11 -7.54 6.97 11.90
C CYS A 11 -6.26 7.76 12.21
N HIS A 12 -5.12 7.08 12.04
CA HIS A 12 -3.79 7.68 11.99
C HIS A 12 -3.30 7.67 10.54
N ILE A 13 -2.75 8.80 10.07
CA ILE A 13 -2.29 8.92 8.68
C ILE A 13 -0.78 8.99 8.65
N VAL A 14 -0.15 8.08 7.91
CA VAL A 14 1.26 8.22 7.53
C VAL A 14 1.33 8.80 6.12
N ALA A 15 1.82 10.03 5.99
CA ALA A 15 1.98 10.71 4.71
C ALA A 15 3.44 10.65 4.26
N ILE A 16 3.74 9.87 3.22
CA ILE A 16 5.08 9.68 2.68
C ILE A 16 5.24 10.56 1.43
N ALA A 17 5.99 11.66 1.54
CA ALA A 17 6.19 12.63 0.46
C ALA A 17 7.31 12.24 -0.52
N GLY A 18 8.02 11.14 -0.27
CA GLY A 18 9.16 10.71 -1.07
C GLY A 18 10.23 11.81 -1.14
N ARG A 19 10.73 12.08 -2.34
CA ARG A 19 11.74 13.14 -2.56
C ARG A 19 11.14 14.55 -2.69
N ASN A 20 9.82 14.71 -2.61
CA ASN A 20 9.17 16.01 -2.73
C ASN A 20 9.29 16.82 -1.42
N ARG A 21 10.39 17.56 -1.29
CA ARG A 21 10.70 18.36 -0.10
C ARG A 21 9.66 19.46 0.17
N LEU A 22 9.15 20.10 -0.87
CA LEU A 22 8.13 21.16 -0.75
C LEU A 22 6.82 20.59 -0.20
N LEU A 23 6.35 19.46 -0.76
CA LEU A 23 5.18 18.77 -0.25
C LEU A 23 5.36 18.35 1.22
N ARG A 24 6.52 17.78 1.56
CA ARG A 24 6.83 17.40 2.95
C ARG A 24 6.71 18.59 3.90
N GLN A 25 7.31 19.73 3.56
CA GLN A 25 7.24 20.94 4.39
C GLN A 25 5.80 21.44 4.53
N SER A 26 5.03 21.47 3.45
CA SER A 26 3.62 21.87 3.48
C SER A 26 2.78 20.93 4.33
N LEU A 27 3.03 19.61 4.26
CA LEU A 27 2.36 18.62 5.10
C LEU A 27 2.72 18.79 6.57
N LEU A 28 3.99 19.00 6.92
CA LEU A 28 4.42 19.24 8.30
C LEU A 28 3.74 20.47 8.92
N LYS A 29 3.53 21.53 8.13
CA LYS A 29 2.83 22.75 8.60
C LYS A 29 1.33 22.54 8.81
N ALA A 30 0.70 21.67 8.03
CA ALA A 30 -0.75 21.46 8.04
C ALA A 30 -1.20 20.25 8.86
N ALA A 31 -0.26 19.40 9.29
CA ALA A 31 -0.50 18.16 10.00
C ALA A 31 -0.81 18.42 11.48
N ASP A 32 -1.79 17.68 11.98
CA ASP A 32 -1.95 17.44 13.41
C ASP A 32 -0.98 16.31 13.80
N PRO A 33 0.06 16.57 14.62
CA PRO A 33 1.10 15.58 14.92
C PRO A 33 0.58 14.38 15.71
N GLU A 34 -0.56 14.48 16.40
CA GLU A 34 -1.17 13.36 17.12
C GLU A 34 -1.84 12.36 16.17
N ARG A 35 -2.20 12.81 14.96
CA ARG A 35 -3.00 12.03 14.00
C ARG A 35 -2.32 11.84 12.64
N VAL A 36 -1.21 12.53 12.40
CA VAL A 36 -0.52 12.52 11.11
C VAL A 36 0.99 12.47 11.30
N THR A 37 1.60 11.38 10.87
CA THR A 37 3.06 11.26 10.75
C THR A 37 3.48 11.61 9.32
N VAL A 38 4.37 12.61 9.17
CA VAL A 38 4.85 13.04 7.84
C VAL A 38 6.28 12.56 7.62
N GLN A 39 6.48 11.75 6.58
CA GLN A 39 7.78 11.23 6.17
C GLN A 39 8.24 11.81 4.84
N GLY A 40 9.56 11.80 4.64
CA GLY A 40 10.20 12.11 3.35
C GLY A 40 10.34 10.86 2.51
N TYR A 41 11.55 10.64 2.00
CA TYR A 41 11.93 9.37 1.38
C TYR A 41 12.20 8.34 2.48
N VAL A 42 11.63 7.15 2.34
CA VAL A 42 11.81 6.02 3.25
C VAL A 42 12.38 4.83 2.47
N THR A 43 13.21 4.03 3.13
CA THR A 43 13.79 2.80 2.56
C THR A 43 13.04 1.55 3.01
N ASN A 44 12.18 1.66 4.01
CA ASN A 44 11.43 0.56 4.61
C ASN A 44 9.92 0.65 4.30
N MET A 45 9.57 0.88 3.03
CA MET A 45 8.17 1.02 2.60
C MET A 45 7.31 -0.21 2.95
N ALA A 46 7.89 -1.41 2.92
CA ALA A 46 7.20 -2.64 3.29
C ALA A 46 6.66 -2.59 4.72
N ASP A 47 7.43 -2.08 5.69
CA ASP A 47 7.00 -1.94 7.08
C ASP A 47 5.78 -1.02 7.20
N TYR A 48 5.80 0.10 6.49
CA TYR A 48 4.67 1.04 6.45
C TYR A 48 3.43 0.39 5.83
N MET A 49 3.59 -0.36 4.74
CA MET A 49 2.49 -1.07 4.10
C MET A 49 1.91 -2.15 5.02
N TRP A 50 2.75 -2.92 5.71
CA TRP A 50 2.32 -3.95 6.66
C TRP A 50 1.60 -3.38 7.89
N ALA A 51 2.02 -2.21 8.36
CA ALA A 51 1.39 -1.54 9.49
C ALA A 51 0.11 -0.76 9.11
N SER A 52 -0.29 -0.75 7.84
CA SER A 52 -1.42 0.04 7.34
C SER A 52 -2.65 -0.82 7.03
N ASP A 53 -3.83 -0.24 7.20
CA ASP A 53 -5.10 -0.88 6.84
C ASP A 53 -5.51 -0.62 5.38
N VAL A 54 -5.22 0.59 4.88
CA VAL A 54 -5.57 1.06 3.53
C VAL A 54 -4.49 2.02 3.03
N MET A 55 -4.20 1.99 1.72
CA MET A 55 -3.25 2.91 1.09
C MET A 55 -3.89 3.77 0.00
N LEU A 56 -3.69 5.09 0.09
CA LEU A 56 -4.01 6.04 -0.98
C LEU A 56 -2.78 6.29 -1.85
N THR A 57 -2.91 6.11 -3.16
CA THR A 57 -1.78 6.31 -4.08
C THR A 57 -2.24 6.54 -5.52
N LYS A 58 -1.36 7.06 -6.37
CA LYS A 58 -1.56 7.02 -7.83
C LYS A 58 -1.43 5.59 -8.35
N ALA A 59 -1.85 5.36 -9.59
CA ALA A 59 -1.80 4.07 -10.27
C ALA A 59 -0.39 3.66 -10.74
N GLY A 60 0.62 3.82 -9.87
CA GLY A 60 1.99 3.40 -10.14
C GLY A 60 2.10 1.87 -10.16
N PRO A 61 2.63 1.26 -11.23
CA PRO A 61 2.58 -0.20 -11.40
C PRO A 61 3.33 -0.95 -10.29
N ASN A 62 4.54 -0.48 -9.92
CA ASN A 62 5.32 -1.10 -8.87
C ASN A 62 4.62 -1.03 -7.51
N THR A 63 4.10 0.15 -7.16
CA THR A 63 3.38 0.35 -5.89
C THR A 63 2.10 -0.47 -5.81
N ILE A 64 1.38 -0.63 -6.92
CA ILE A 64 0.23 -1.55 -6.98
C ILE A 64 0.67 -2.97 -6.66
N MET A 65 1.77 -3.45 -7.27
CA MET A 65 2.25 -4.80 -7.02
C MET A 65 2.83 -4.96 -5.60
N GLU A 66 3.49 -3.96 -5.04
CA GLU A 66 3.92 -3.96 -3.63
C GLU A 66 2.71 -4.10 -2.69
N ALA A 67 1.63 -3.38 -2.95
CA ALA A 67 0.37 -3.51 -2.20
C ALA A 67 -0.27 -4.88 -2.36
N VAL A 68 -0.26 -5.47 -3.57
CA VAL A 68 -0.71 -6.85 -3.81
C VAL A 68 0.08 -7.85 -2.97
N HIS A 69 1.42 -7.72 -2.93
CA HIS A 69 2.29 -8.63 -2.16
C HIS A 69 2.10 -8.48 -0.65
N THR A 70 1.82 -7.26 -0.16
CA THR A 70 1.53 -7.01 1.26
C THR A 70 0.07 -7.26 1.63
N GLY A 71 -0.84 -7.36 0.64
CA GLY A 71 -2.27 -7.54 0.88
C GLY A 71 -2.93 -6.28 1.41
N LEU A 72 -2.44 -5.12 1.01
CA LEU A 72 -2.89 -3.81 1.46
C LEU A 72 -3.91 -3.22 0.47
N PRO A 73 -5.22 -3.14 0.82
CA PRO A 73 -6.23 -2.55 -0.05
C PRO A 73 -5.86 -1.15 -0.54
N LEU A 74 -6.08 -0.90 -1.83
CA LEU A 74 -5.74 0.35 -2.49
C LEU A 74 -6.94 1.28 -2.65
N VAL A 75 -6.70 2.58 -2.53
CA VAL A 75 -7.55 3.65 -3.05
C VAL A 75 -6.73 4.44 -4.07
N ILE A 76 -7.01 4.21 -5.35
CA ILE A 76 -6.30 4.85 -6.45
C ILE A 76 -6.82 6.27 -6.66
N THR A 77 -5.94 7.25 -6.46
CA THR A 77 -6.29 8.68 -6.49
C THR A 77 -6.10 9.33 -7.85
N GLY A 78 -5.54 8.60 -8.82
CA GLY A 78 -5.26 9.11 -10.17
C GLY A 78 -4.17 8.33 -10.87
N ALA A 79 -3.81 8.77 -12.07
CA ALA A 79 -2.77 8.19 -12.91
C ALA A 79 -1.99 9.33 -13.58
N ILE A 80 -0.72 9.08 -13.92
CA ILE A 80 0.03 9.95 -14.84
C ILE A 80 -0.58 9.83 -16.25
N PRO A 81 -1.04 10.94 -16.86
CA PRO A 81 -1.65 10.91 -18.18
C PRO A 81 -0.74 10.32 -19.25
N GLY A 82 -1.28 9.41 -20.06
CA GLY A 82 -0.59 8.69 -21.13
C GLY A 82 0.37 7.58 -20.68
N GLN A 83 0.40 7.25 -19.38
CA GLN A 83 1.32 6.25 -18.83
C GLN A 83 0.63 5.23 -17.92
N GLU A 84 -0.23 5.69 -17.00
CA GLU A 84 -0.71 4.87 -15.88
C GLU A 84 -2.21 4.54 -15.93
N GLU A 85 -2.96 4.98 -16.94
CA GLU A 85 -4.42 4.76 -17.02
C GLU A 85 -4.79 3.27 -17.12
N ALA A 86 -3.97 2.50 -17.83
CA ALA A 86 -4.15 1.05 -17.93
C ALA A 86 -4.07 0.37 -16.54
N ASN A 87 -3.32 0.94 -15.60
CA ASN A 87 -3.20 0.39 -14.26
C ASN A 87 -4.47 0.62 -13.42
N ILE A 88 -5.24 1.69 -13.71
CA ILE A 88 -6.58 1.87 -13.11
C ILE A 88 -7.51 0.75 -13.57
N VAL A 89 -7.47 0.43 -14.88
CA VAL A 89 -8.26 -0.67 -15.45
C VAL A 89 -7.84 -2.00 -14.83
N PHE A 90 -6.54 -2.23 -14.65
CA PHE A 90 -6.00 -3.42 -13.98
C PHE A 90 -6.52 -3.56 -12.54
N VAL A 91 -6.44 -2.50 -11.73
CA VAL A 91 -6.94 -2.49 -10.35
C VAL A 91 -8.43 -2.82 -10.28
N ARG A 92 -9.25 -2.24 -11.17
CA ARG A 92 -10.69 -2.50 -11.24
C ARG A 92 -10.99 -3.93 -11.67
N ARG A 93 -10.37 -4.38 -12.76
CA ARG A 93 -10.58 -5.71 -13.35
C ARG A 93 -10.29 -6.83 -12.34
N HIS A 94 -9.26 -6.65 -11.53
CA HIS A 94 -8.82 -7.64 -10.57
C HIS A 94 -9.30 -7.37 -9.14
N GLY A 95 -10.16 -6.37 -8.91
CA GLY A 95 -10.72 -6.09 -7.59
C GLY A 95 -9.68 -5.81 -6.51
N LEU A 96 -8.63 -5.06 -6.84
CA LEU A 96 -7.49 -4.77 -5.95
C LEU A 96 -7.71 -3.54 -5.06
N GLY A 97 -8.87 -2.90 -5.15
CA GLY A 97 -9.16 -1.68 -4.43
C GLY A 97 -10.23 -0.84 -5.11
N LEU A 98 -10.31 0.41 -4.67
CA LEU A 98 -11.26 1.41 -5.15
C LEU A 98 -10.54 2.50 -5.95
N VAL A 99 -11.28 3.21 -6.79
CA VAL A 99 -10.76 4.36 -7.56
C VAL A 99 -11.52 5.59 -7.13
N ALA A 100 -10.81 6.60 -6.64
CA ALA A 100 -11.36 7.81 -6.07
C ALA A 100 -10.47 9.02 -6.40
N THR A 101 -10.77 9.70 -7.50
CA THR A 101 -9.96 10.83 -8.02
C THR A 101 -10.28 12.16 -7.35
N GLU A 102 -11.43 12.25 -6.67
CA GLU A 102 -11.86 13.44 -5.97
C GLU A 102 -11.87 13.26 -4.45
N ARG A 103 -11.67 14.36 -3.72
CA ARG A 103 -11.60 14.32 -2.24
C ARG A 103 -12.83 13.68 -1.58
N PRO A 104 -14.08 13.96 -1.99
CA PRO A 104 -15.25 13.32 -1.39
C PRO A 104 -15.27 11.79 -1.63
N GLN A 105 -14.84 11.37 -2.82
CA GLN A 105 -14.74 9.95 -3.16
C GLN A 105 -13.67 9.25 -2.31
N MET A 106 -12.53 9.90 -2.07
CA MET A 106 -11.46 9.35 -1.22
C MET A 106 -11.94 9.11 0.21
N VAL A 107 -12.72 10.05 0.76
CA VAL A 107 -13.35 9.92 2.08
C VAL A 107 -14.34 8.75 2.10
N SER A 108 -15.20 8.65 1.07
CA SER A 108 -16.16 7.55 0.97
C SER A 108 -15.47 6.19 0.88
N ALA A 109 -14.45 6.07 0.03
CA ALA A 109 -13.67 4.84 -0.14
C ALA A 109 -12.96 4.42 1.15
N LEU A 110 -12.36 5.37 1.88
CA LEU A 110 -11.76 5.09 3.19
C LEU A 110 -12.79 4.61 4.20
N ARG A 111 -13.95 5.25 4.29
CA ARG A 111 -15.02 4.83 5.20
C ARG A 111 -15.53 3.43 4.85
N GLU A 112 -15.71 3.13 3.57
CA GLU A 112 -16.10 1.80 3.12
C GLU A 112 -15.09 0.75 3.58
N LEU A 113 -13.81 0.94 3.26
CA LEU A 113 -12.77 -0.05 3.57
C LEU A 113 -12.52 -0.20 5.08
N LEU A 114 -12.60 0.88 5.85
CA LEU A 114 -12.39 0.84 7.30
C LEU A 114 -13.59 0.30 8.08
N SER A 115 -14.81 0.38 7.53
CA SER A 115 -16.02 -0.10 8.21
C SER A 115 -16.55 -1.43 7.68
N ASN A 116 -15.97 -1.97 6.60
CA ASN A 116 -16.43 -3.21 5.97
C ASN A 116 -15.31 -4.27 5.89
N PRO A 117 -15.11 -5.06 6.97
CA PRO A 117 -14.12 -6.14 6.99
C PRO A 117 -14.32 -7.19 5.90
N ALA A 118 -15.57 -7.48 5.50
CA ALA A 118 -15.86 -8.45 4.46
C ALA A 118 -15.34 -7.97 3.09
N ARG A 119 -15.51 -6.68 2.78
CA ARG A 119 -14.98 -6.07 1.56
C ARG A 119 -13.45 -6.09 1.53
N VAL A 120 -12.80 -5.82 2.67
CA VAL A 120 -11.34 -5.92 2.79
C VAL A 120 -10.86 -7.35 2.59
N ALA A 121 -11.54 -8.33 3.18
CA ALA A 121 -11.21 -9.75 3.01
C ALA A 121 -11.33 -10.20 1.54
N GLU A 122 -12.38 -9.77 0.84
CA GLU A 122 -12.56 -10.01 -0.59
C GLU A 122 -11.40 -9.44 -1.42
N ILE A 123 -11.04 -8.17 -1.20
CA ILE A 123 -9.92 -7.52 -1.90
C ILE A 123 -8.61 -8.28 -1.62
N ARG A 124 -8.36 -8.67 -0.37
CA ARG A 124 -7.17 -9.42 0.02
C ARG A 124 -7.11 -10.79 -0.65
N ALA A 125 -8.24 -11.48 -0.81
CA ALA A 125 -8.32 -12.74 -1.54
C ALA A 125 -7.95 -12.56 -3.02
N HIS A 126 -8.46 -11.50 -3.68
CA HIS A 126 -8.07 -11.19 -5.05
C HIS A 126 -6.58 -10.86 -5.18
N MET A 127 -6.01 -10.10 -4.22
CA MET A 127 -4.59 -9.82 -4.19
C MET A 127 -3.76 -11.10 -4.04
N ALA A 128 -4.13 -11.98 -3.11
CA ALA A 128 -3.43 -13.24 -2.90
C ALA A 128 -3.39 -14.10 -4.18
N ALA A 129 -4.48 -14.14 -4.94
CA ALA A 129 -4.55 -14.86 -6.21
C ALA A 129 -3.64 -14.30 -7.31
N LEU A 130 -3.21 -13.03 -7.22
CA LEU A 130 -2.30 -12.39 -8.17
C LEU A 130 -0.84 -12.34 -7.72
N ARG A 131 -0.53 -12.74 -6.48
CA ARG A 131 0.84 -12.68 -5.97
C ARG A 131 1.76 -13.58 -6.80
N ARG A 132 2.91 -13.04 -7.17
CA ARG A 132 3.98 -13.77 -7.88
C ARG A 132 5.33 -13.37 -7.28
N PRO A 133 5.65 -13.87 -6.07
CA PRO A 133 6.89 -13.48 -5.37
C PRO A 133 8.15 -13.82 -6.20
N GLU A 134 8.06 -14.86 -7.03
CA GLU A 134 9.15 -15.32 -7.89
C GLU A 134 9.30 -14.55 -9.21
N ALA A 135 8.50 -13.50 -9.46
CA ALA A 135 8.47 -12.82 -10.76
C ALA A 135 9.84 -12.26 -11.17
N ALA A 136 10.55 -11.62 -10.24
CA ALA A 136 11.88 -11.08 -10.50
C ALA A 136 12.90 -12.20 -10.79
N THR A 137 12.88 -13.26 -9.98
CA THR A 137 13.74 -14.44 -10.15
C THR A 137 13.49 -15.11 -11.52
N LEU A 138 12.23 -15.26 -11.91
CA LEU A 138 11.84 -15.84 -13.19
C LEU A 138 12.38 -15.00 -14.37
N ILE A 139 12.19 -13.68 -14.33
CA ILE A 139 12.69 -12.77 -15.36
C ILE A 139 14.22 -12.85 -15.45
N ALA A 140 14.92 -12.83 -14.32
CA ALA A 140 16.37 -12.95 -14.30
C ALA A 140 16.85 -14.28 -14.94
N ARG A 141 16.18 -15.40 -14.64
CA ARG A 141 16.49 -16.70 -15.26
C ARG A 141 16.25 -16.72 -16.75
N MET A 142 15.15 -16.13 -17.22
CA MET A 142 14.85 -16.00 -18.65
C MET A 142 15.95 -15.22 -19.38
N ILE A 143 16.43 -14.12 -18.79
CA ILE A 143 17.54 -13.33 -19.34
C ILE A 143 18.85 -14.13 -19.35
N LEU A 144 19.10 -14.93 -18.31
CA LEU A 144 20.31 -15.75 -18.19
C LEU A 144 20.26 -17.10 -18.95
N GLY A 145 19.13 -17.45 -19.58
CA GLY A 145 18.95 -18.73 -20.27
C GLY A 145 18.92 -19.95 -19.35
N SER A 146 18.63 -19.78 -18.06
CA SER A 146 18.64 -20.88 -17.08
C SER A 146 17.31 -21.64 -17.05
N GLN A 147 17.38 -22.96 -17.21
CA GLN A 147 16.24 -23.90 -17.19
C GLN A 147 16.00 -24.55 -15.82
N ALA A 148 16.82 -24.23 -14.80
CA ALA A 148 16.70 -24.86 -13.49
C ALA A 148 15.36 -24.52 -12.82
N PRO A 149 14.75 -25.43 -12.04
CA PRO A 149 13.52 -25.15 -11.30
C PRO A 149 13.74 -24.10 -10.19
N LEU A 150 12.71 -23.30 -9.90
CA LEU A 150 12.71 -22.38 -8.76
C LEU A 150 12.78 -23.23 -7.48
N ARG A 151 13.76 -22.95 -6.61
CA ARG A 151 13.76 -23.54 -5.27
C ARG A 151 12.69 -22.78 -4.49
N ALA A 152 11.75 -23.48 -3.86
CA ALA A 152 10.88 -22.83 -2.91
C ALA A 152 11.75 -22.23 -1.79
N GLU A 153 11.69 -20.92 -1.60
CA GLU A 153 12.24 -20.29 -0.39
C GLU A 153 11.53 -20.89 0.83
N PRO A 154 12.26 -21.33 1.86
CA PRO A 154 11.62 -21.82 3.09
C PRO A 154 10.78 -20.69 3.71
N GLU A 155 9.55 -21.01 4.13
CA GLU A 155 8.61 -20.07 4.77
C GLU A 155 9.13 -19.43 6.08
N GLU A 156 10.31 -19.83 6.58
CA GLU A 156 10.79 -19.51 7.93
C GLU A 156 11.37 -18.10 8.14
N SER A 157 11.61 -17.27 7.11
CA SER A 157 12.32 -15.99 7.32
C SER A 157 11.44 -14.78 7.70
N VAL A 158 10.12 -14.90 7.73
CA VAL A 158 9.21 -13.75 7.98
C VAL A 158 8.62 -13.71 9.39
N VAL A 159 8.78 -14.78 10.19
CA VAL A 159 8.40 -14.73 11.62
C VAL A 159 9.60 -14.25 12.45
N ARG A 160 9.89 -12.95 12.41
CA ARG A 160 10.66 -12.33 13.51
C ARG A 160 9.72 -12.11 14.68
N THR A 161 9.89 -12.98 15.65
CA THR A 161 9.33 -12.96 17.00
C THR A 161 9.45 -11.57 17.63
N HIS A 162 8.35 -10.83 17.70
CA HIS A 162 8.21 -9.78 18.73
C HIS A 162 7.54 -10.41 19.94
N GLN A 163 8.31 -11.17 20.71
CA GLN A 163 8.02 -11.34 22.13
C GLN A 163 8.01 -9.93 22.74
N ARG A 164 6.83 -9.49 23.16
CA ARG A 164 6.67 -8.35 24.07
C ARG A 164 7.45 -8.67 25.35
N ALA A 165 8.53 -7.94 25.60
CA ALA A 165 8.98 -7.76 26.98
C ALA A 165 7.94 -6.88 27.67
N ALA A 166 7.18 -7.47 28.59
CA ALA A 166 6.41 -6.70 29.57
C ALA A 166 7.39 -6.01 30.53
N PRO A 167 7.20 -4.74 30.88
CA PRO A 167 7.97 -4.12 31.94
C PRO A 167 7.59 -4.77 33.28
N SER A 168 8.60 -5.24 34.01
CA SER A 168 8.46 -5.63 35.41
C SER A 168 8.04 -4.44 36.26
N ALA A 169 7.17 -4.70 37.24
CA ALA A 169 6.65 -3.76 38.22
C ALA A 169 7.73 -3.00 39.01
#